data_AF-X0V951-F1
#
_entry.id   AF-X0V951-F1
#
_cell.length_a   1.000
_cell.length_b   1.000
_cell.length_c   1.000
_cell.angle_alpha   90.00
_cell.angle_beta   90.00
_cell.angle_gamma   90.00
#
_symmetry.space_group_name_H-M   'P 1'
#
loop_
_entity.id
_entity.type
_entity.pdbx_description
1 polymer ?
#
loop_
_entity_poly.entity_id
_entity_poly.type
_entity_poly.pdbx_seq_one_letter_code
_entity_poly.pdbx_strand_id
1 'polypeptide(L)'
;MRQWKLLIVGVLLALLVAIVVGCPAPPKALETEPDFTGWVTEIHLIGNKGTLGQILIESHADKIVDKYMVTIKDETLIFKQNGQERRRVAFEALETKHQVQVWFSGPIMESFPMQGTAQQVVIIESAEPTHRQLAEYWAPVWWQDTDDHNFRADYITNIDFDGDWNPLNNWNNLSQFELKAYIYYWVVETTTHWFIGYADFHPRDWSDDITAPWDQHENDMEGCLLVIQKGGGSYGQFVLLITRAHE
;
A
#
# COMPACT_ATOMS: atom_id res chain seq x y z
N MET A 1 -73.26 19.37 -28.56
CA MET A 1 -72.19 19.21 -27.55
C MET A 1 -71.46 17.85 -27.64
N ARG A 2 -71.12 17.32 -28.83
CA ARG A 2 -70.49 15.98 -28.93
C ARG A 2 -69.40 15.82 -30.00
N GLN A 3 -69.02 16.88 -30.70
CA GLN A 3 -68.03 16.80 -31.80
C GLN A 3 -66.71 17.56 -31.55
N TRP A 4 -66.63 18.43 -30.53
CA TRP A 4 -65.39 19.16 -30.21
C TRP A 4 -64.51 18.49 -29.16
N LYS A 5 -65.03 17.51 -28.40
CA LYS A 5 -64.22 16.77 -27.42
C LYS A 5 -63.26 15.75 -28.04
N LEU A 6 -63.51 15.29 -29.27
CA LEU A 6 -62.69 14.27 -29.93
C LEU A 6 -61.45 14.85 -30.64
N LEU A 7 -61.49 16.11 -31.09
CA LEU A 7 -60.34 16.78 -31.72
C LEU A 7 -59.26 17.19 -30.71
N ILE A 8 -59.65 17.53 -29.48
CA ILE A 8 -58.70 17.94 -28.42
C ILE A 8 -57.94 16.73 -27.85
N VAL A 9 -58.57 15.55 -27.79
CA VAL A 9 -57.89 14.31 -27.33
C VAL A 9 -56.90 13.78 -28.37
N GLY A 10 -57.17 13.96 -29.68
CA GLY A 10 -56.23 13.58 -30.75
C GLY A 10 -54.97 14.44 -30.80
N VAL A 11 -55.07 15.74 -30.54
CA VAL A 11 -53.91 16.66 -30.51
C VAL A 11 -53.08 16.51 -29.23
N LEU A 12 -53.72 16.15 -28.10
CA LEU A 12 -53.02 15.86 -26.84
C LEU A 12 -52.30 14.50 -26.85
N LEU A 13 -52.75 13.52 -27.65
CA LEU A 13 -52.00 12.26 -27.84
C LEU A 13 -50.85 12.37 -28.86
N ALA A 14 -50.90 13.35 -29.77
CA ALA A 14 -49.82 13.58 -30.74
C ALA A 14 -48.64 14.40 -30.19
N LEU A 15 -48.80 15.05 -29.03
CA LEU A 15 -47.76 15.82 -28.34
C LEU A 15 -47.06 15.06 -27.20
N LEU A 16 -47.41 13.79 -26.99
CA LEU A 16 -46.85 12.93 -25.95
C LEU A 16 -45.90 11.84 -26.50
N VAL A 17 -45.34 12.07 -27.69
CA VAL A 17 -44.03 11.50 -28.05
C VAL A 17 -42.97 12.46 -27.54
N ALA A 18 -42.90 12.57 -26.21
CA ALA A 18 -41.75 13.17 -25.55
C ALA A 18 -40.56 12.29 -25.96
N ILE A 19 -39.66 12.88 -26.73
CA ILE A 19 -38.40 12.28 -27.15
C ILE A 19 -37.64 11.95 -25.86
N VAL A 20 -37.72 10.69 -25.43
CA VAL A 20 -36.76 10.12 -24.48
C VAL A 20 -35.47 9.97 -25.27
N VAL A 21 -34.75 11.08 -25.48
CA VAL A 21 -33.32 11.00 -25.78
C VAL A 21 -32.72 10.43 -24.51
N GLY A 22 -32.54 9.12 -24.47
CA GLY A 22 -31.72 8.51 -23.43
C GLY A 22 -30.37 9.21 -23.47
N CYS A 23 -29.99 9.87 -22.37
CA CYS A 23 -28.61 10.27 -22.20
C CYS A 23 -27.76 9.02 -22.44
N PRO A 24 -26.76 9.07 -23.34
CA PRO A 24 -25.88 7.92 -23.54
C PRO A 24 -25.30 7.54 -22.19
N ALA A 25 -25.40 6.25 -21.84
CA ALA A 25 -24.79 5.74 -20.63
C ALA A 25 -23.31 6.15 -20.60
N PRO A 26 -22.77 6.59 -19.46
CA PRO A 26 -21.38 6.96 -19.38
C PRO A 26 -20.49 5.80 -19.86
N PRO A 27 -19.37 6.08 -20.56
CA PRO A 27 -18.48 5.03 -21.05
C PRO A 27 -18.07 4.12 -19.91
N LYS A 28 -18.26 2.80 -20.09
CA LYS A 28 -17.87 1.77 -19.13
C LYS A 28 -16.34 1.60 -19.16
N ALA A 29 -15.75 1.28 -18.01
CA ALA A 29 -14.33 0.95 -17.93
C ALA A 29 -14.00 -0.29 -18.78
N LEU A 30 -12.83 -0.29 -19.43
CA LEU A 30 -12.25 -1.48 -20.04
C LEU A 30 -11.89 -2.50 -18.96
N GLU A 31 -12.23 -3.76 -19.21
CA GLU A 31 -12.03 -4.91 -18.31
C GLU A 31 -10.91 -5.86 -18.80
N THR A 32 -10.28 -5.57 -19.94
CA THR A 32 -9.11 -6.30 -20.44
C THR A 32 -7.86 -6.01 -19.61
N GLU A 33 -6.83 -6.84 -19.73
CA GLU A 33 -5.51 -6.56 -19.11
C GLU A 33 -4.95 -5.21 -19.57
N PRO A 34 -4.25 -4.45 -18.70
CA PRO A 34 -3.61 -3.21 -19.07
C PRO A 34 -2.41 -3.43 -19.99
N ASP A 35 -2.18 -2.47 -20.89
CA ASP A 35 -0.98 -2.47 -21.74
C ASP A 35 0.28 -2.14 -20.93
N PHE A 36 0.13 -1.33 -19.86
CA PHE A 36 1.23 -0.97 -18.98
C PHE A 36 0.75 -0.70 -17.55
N THR A 37 1.59 -1.03 -16.57
CA THR A 37 1.40 -0.67 -15.15
C THR A 37 2.68 -0.03 -14.63
N GLY A 38 2.57 1.12 -13.96
CA GLY A 38 3.73 1.82 -13.43
C GLY A 38 3.36 2.98 -12.50
N TRP A 39 4.34 3.82 -12.20
CA TRP A 39 4.22 4.95 -11.28
C TRP A 39 4.29 6.27 -12.04
N VAL A 40 3.37 7.19 -11.76
CA VAL A 40 3.41 8.55 -12.32
C VAL A 40 4.57 9.31 -11.70
N THR A 41 5.58 9.65 -12.49
CA THR A 41 6.77 10.39 -12.01
C THR A 41 6.72 11.87 -12.36
N GLU A 42 6.05 12.24 -13.44
CA GLU A 42 5.86 13.65 -13.85
C GLU A 42 4.46 13.88 -14.45
N ILE A 43 3.94 15.11 -14.32
CA ILE A 43 2.67 15.54 -14.93
C ILE A 43 2.88 16.90 -15.61
N HIS A 44 2.52 17.00 -16.88
CA HIS A 44 2.65 18.18 -17.72
C HIS A 44 1.26 18.64 -18.19
N LEU A 45 0.80 19.80 -17.72
CA LEU A 45 -0.48 20.39 -18.14
C LEU A 45 -0.31 21.06 -19.51
N ILE A 46 -1.13 20.68 -20.49
CA ILE A 46 -1.02 21.19 -21.87
C ILE A 46 -2.21 22.09 -22.25
N GLY A 47 -3.38 21.93 -21.62
CA GLY A 47 -4.49 22.90 -21.65
C GLY A 47 -5.01 23.30 -23.04
N ASN A 48 -4.71 22.54 -24.09
CA ASN A 48 -5.11 22.81 -25.46
C ASN A 48 -6.43 22.09 -25.78
N LYS A 49 -7.18 22.56 -26.79
CA LYS A 49 -8.42 21.88 -27.22
C LYS A 49 -8.13 20.40 -27.55
N GLY A 50 -8.76 19.48 -26.81
CA GLY A 50 -8.66 18.03 -27.01
C GLY A 50 -7.53 17.33 -26.24
N THR A 51 -6.60 18.07 -25.61
CA THR A 51 -5.50 17.47 -24.83
C THR A 51 -5.41 18.11 -23.45
N LEU A 52 -5.66 17.30 -22.42
CA LEU A 52 -5.61 17.73 -21.02
C LEU A 52 -4.16 17.90 -20.55
N GLY A 53 -3.31 16.91 -20.86
CA GLY A 53 -1.91 16.92 -20.46
C GLY A 53 -1.15 15.69 -20.89
N GLN A 54 0.05 15.54 -20.34
CA GLN A 54 0.91 14.36 -20.45
C GLN A 54 1.34 13.90 -19.07
N ILE A 55 1.47 12.58 -18.89
CA ILE A 55 2.04 11.99 -17.68
C ILE A 55 3.23 11.12 -18.06
N LEU A 56 4.30 11.19 -17.27
CA LEU A 56 5.43 10.28 -17.37
C LEU A 56 5.20 9.12 -16.41
N ILE A 57 5.30 7.89 -16.91
CA ILE A 57 5.06 6.67 -16.13
C ILE A 57 6.28 5.77 -16.24
N GLU A 58 6.75 5.27 -15.10
CA GLU A 58 7.93 4.40 -14.99
C GLU A 58 7.57 3.05 -14.34
N SER A 59 8.12 1.94 -14.84
CA SER A 59 7.80 0.59 -14.33
C SER A 59 8.32 0.34 -12.90
N HIS A 60 9.41 1.00 -12.53
CA HIS A 60 9.97 1.06 -11.19
C HIS A 60 10.53 2.46 -10.95
N ALA A 61 10.59 2.94 -9.70
CA ALA A 61 11.09 4.28 -9.41
C ALA A 61 12.63 4.41 -9.49
N ASP A 62 13.38 3.30 -9.42
CA ASP A 62 14.79 3.35 -8.99
C ASP A 62 15.81 2.60 -9.90
N LYS A 63 15.42 2.12 -11.10
CA LYS A 63 16.30 1.33 -12.00
C LYS A 63 16.15 1.73 -13.48
N ILE A 64 16.89 1.09 -14.40
CA ILE A 64 16.58 1.18 -15.84
C ILE A 64 15.16 0.67 -16.03
N VAL A 65 14.28 1.55 -16.47
CA VAL A 65 12.83 1.36 -16.41
C VAL A 65 12.20 1.59 -17.77
N ASP A 66 11.15 0.81 -18.04
CA ASP A 66 10.25 1.14 -19.13
C ASP A 66 9.59 2.48 -18.80
N LYS A 67 9.79 3.45 -19.68
CA LYS A 67 9.35 4.83 -19.47
C LYS A 67 8.38 5.20 -20.58
N TYR A 68 7.17 5.60 -20.20
CA TYR A 68 6.12 6.02 -21.11
C TYR A 68 5.74 7.48 -20.86
N MET A 69 5.85 8.31 -21.90
CA MET A 69 5.21 9.61 -21.94
C MET A 69 3.81 9.44 -22.54
N VAL A 70 2.79 9.50 -21.69
CA VAL A 70 1.41 9.20 -22.05
C VAL A 70 0.61 10.47 -22.21
N THR A 71 0.05 10.68 -23.40
CA THR A 71 -0.85 11.81 -23.68
C THR A 71 -2.26 11.50 -23.18
N ILE A 72 -2.81 12.42 -22.39
CA ILE A 72 -4.16 12.36 -21.83
C ILE A 72 -5.05 13.38 -22.53
N LYS A 73 -6.11 12.88 -23.17
CA LYS A 73 -7.10 13.66 -23.90
C LYS A 73 -8.38 13.83 -23.11
N ASP A 74 -9.27 14.71 -23.58
CA ASP A 74 -10.61 14.90 -23.03
C ASP A 74 -11.46 13.63 -23.08
N GLU A 75 -11.27 12.82 -24.11
CA GLU A 75 -11.92 11.52 -24.28
C GLU A 75 -11.33 10.38 -23.43
N THR A 76 -10.15 10.56 -22.83
CA THR A 76 -9.50 9.52 -22.00
C THR A 76 -10.36 9.20 -20.78
N LEU A 77 -10.62 7.91 -20.54
CA LEU A 77 -11.37 7.46 -19.38
C LEU A 77 -10.42 7.35 -18.18
N ILE A 78 -10.63 8.17 -17.14
CA ILE A 78 -9.82 8.09 -15.92
C ILE A 78 -10.67 7.55 -14.78
N PHE A 79 -10.18 6.51 -14.13
CA PHE A 79 -10.83 5.90 -12.97
C PHE A 79 -9.89 5.89 -11.78
N LYS A 80 -10.48 5.96 -10.59
CA LYS A 80 -9.82 5.62 -9.34
C LYS A 80 -10.39 4.27 -8.88
N GLN A 81 -9.51 3.31 -8.62
CA GLN A 81 -9.89 1.96 -8.21
C GLN A 81 -9.50 1.73 -6.76
N ASN A 82 -10.47 1.32 -5.93
CA ASN A 82 -10.29 0.90 -4.55
C ASN A 82 -10.84 -0.51 -4.38
N GLY A 83 -9.95 -1.50 -4.23
CA GLY A 83 -10.35 -2.91 -4.30
C GLY A 83 -11.00 -3.25 -5.65
N GLN A 84 -12.26 -3.70 -5.63
CA GLN A 84 -13.04 -4.00 -6.84
C GLN A 84 -13.87 -2.81 -7.35
N GLU A 85 -14.02 -1.73 -6.56
CA GLU A 85 -14.81 -0.58 -6.95
C GLU A 85 -14.01 0.37 -7.83
N ARG A 86 -14.63 0.85 -8.92
CA ARG A 86 -14.06 1.86 -9.81
C ARG A 86 -14.96 3.07 -9.88
N ARG A 87 -14.38 4.24 -9.63
CA ARG A 87 -15.07 5.53 -9.74
C ARG A 87 -14.42 6.37 -10.84
N ARG A 88 -15.24 6.95 -11.73
CA ARG A 88 -14.77 7.90 -12.75
C ARG A 88 -14.26 9.18 -12.06
N VAL A 89 -13.08 9.65 -12.45
CA VAL A 89 -12.45 10.89 -11.96
C VAL A 89 -11.96 11.75 -13.12
N ALA A 90 -11.60 13.00 -12.83
CA ALA A 90 -11.05 13.94 -13.81
C ALA A 90 -9.51 13.87 -13.86
N PHE A 91 -8.88 14.54 -14.82
CA PHE A 91 -7.42 14.53 -14.99
C PHE A 91 -6.69 15.12 -13.77
N GLU A 92 -7.32 16.09 -13.12
CA GLU A 92 -6.81 16.75 -11.91
C GLU A 92 -6.70 15.81 -10.70
N ALA A 93 -7.29 14.62 -10.77
CA ALA A 93 -7.14 13.60 -9.75
C ALA A 93 -5.86 12.76 -9.90
N LEU A 94 -5.10 12.92 -11.00
CA LEU A 94 -3.78 12.31 -11.14
C LEU A 94 -2.75 13.12 -10.36
N GLU A 95 -1.96 12.44 -9.55
CA GLU A 95 -0.86 13.01 -8.78
C GLU A 95 0.41 12.20 -9.04
N THR A 96 1.57 12.82 -8.84
CA THR A 96 2.83 12.08 -8.85
C THR A 96 2.80 11.03 -7.73
N LYS A 97 3.52 9.92 -7.94
CA LYS A 97 3.51 8.72 -7.09
C LYS A 97 2.22 7.91 -7.11
N HIS A 98 1.21 8.26 -7.90
CA HIS A 98 0.12 7.32 -8.16
C HIS A 98 0.63 6.11 -8.94
N GLN A 99 0.29 4.91 -8.48
CA GLN A 99 0.38 3.72 -9.32
C GLN A 99 -0.81 3.73 -10.29
N VAL A 100 -0.52 3.52 -11.58
CA VAL A 100 -1.52 3.56 -12.64
C VAL A 100 -1.41 2.36 -13.56
N GLN A 101 -2.57 1.90 -14.03
CA GLN A 101 -2.71 0.99 -15.16
C GLN A 101 -3.17 1.79 -16.38
N VAL A 102 -2.59 1.53 -17.55
CA VAL A 102 -2.85 2.28 -18.78
C VAL A 102 -3.24 1.34 -19.92
N TRP A 103 -4.25 1.76 -20.68
CA TRP A 103 -4.63 1.20 -21.98
C TRP A 103 -4.42 2.27 -23.04
N PHE A 104 -3.72 1.94 -24.12
CA PHE A 104 -3.43 2.85 -25.22
C PHE A 104 -4.52 2.79 -26.29
N SER A 105 -4.86 3.95 -26.87
CA SER A 105 -5.88 4.05 -27.91
C SER A 105 -5.38 3.71 -29.32
N GLY A 106 -4.11 3.31 -29.47
CA GLY A 106 -3.45 3.16 -30.76
C GLY A 106 -1.98 2.76 -30.63
N PRO A 107 -1.19 2.86 -31.72
CA PRO A 107 0.20 2.43 -31.72
C PRO A 107 1.04 3.28 -30.75
N ILE A 108 2.06 2.63 -30.19
CA ILE A 108 3.07 3.26 -29.34
C ILE A 108 4.27 3.61 -30.22
N MET A 109 4.77 4.83 -30.08
CA MET A 109 6.01 5.25 -30.71
C MET A 109 7.19 4.67 -29.94
N GLU A 110 7.98 3.84 -30.62
CA GLU A 110 9.20 3.21 -30.09
C GLU A 110 10.34 4.23 -30.01
N SER A 111 10.23 5.18 -29.07
CA SER A 111 11.28 6.12 -28.67
C SER A 111 11.64 5.91 -27.19
N PHE A 112 12.61 6.67 -26.68
CA PHE A 112 12.88 6.76 -25.24
C PHE A 112 12.67 8.20 -24.76
N PRO A 113 11.61 8.50 -23.97
CA PRO A 113 10.57 7.58 -23.50
C PRO A 113 9.66 7.09 -24.63
N MET A 114 9.01 5.94 -24.45
CA MET A 114 7.98 5.44 -25.35
C MET A 114 6.78 6.40 -25.30
N GLN A 115 6.12 6.65 -26.43
CA GLN A 115 5.04 7.65 -26.47
C GLN A 115 3.73 7.03 -26.95
N GLY A 116 2.63 7.32 -26.25
CA GLY A 116 1.31 6.81 -26.59
C GLY A 116 0.19 7.75 -26.14
N THR A 117 -1.02 7.52 -26.63
CA THR A 117 -2.24 8.22 -26.17
C THR A 117 -3.07 7.25 -25.34
N ALA A 118 -3.47 7.66 -24.14
CA ALA A 118 -4.30 6.83 -23.28
C ALA A 118 -5.75 6.77 -23.77
N GLN A 119 -6.26 5.55 -23.95
CA GLN A 119 -7.69 5.28 -23.99
C GLN A 119 -8.29 5.30 -22.59
N GLN A 120 -7.60 4.66 -21.64
CA GLN A 120 -8.01 4.56 -20.24
C GLN A 120 -6.79 4.62 -19.32
N VAL A 121 -6.96 5.30 -18.18
CA VAL A 121 -6.04 5.26 -17.05
C VAL A 121 -6.81 4.87 -15.80
N VAL A 122 -6.31 3.90 -15.05
CA VAL A 122 -6.85 3.52 -13.75
C VAL A 122 -5.80 3.82 -12.70
N ILE A 123 -6.09 4.78 -11.83
CA ILE A 123 -5.35 5.05 -10.60
C ILE A 123 -5.66 3.92 -9.64
N ILE A 124 -4.64 3.14 -9.28
CA ILE A 124 -4.75 2.09 -8.30
C ILE A 124 -4.57 2.74 -6.93
N GLU A 125 -5.67 2.94 -6.20
CA GLU A 125 -5.56 3.14 -4.77
C GLU A 125 -5.16 1.79 -4.17
N SER A 126 -3.87 1.64 -3.87
CA SER A 126 -3.50 0.70 -2.82
C SER A 126 -4.25 1.14 -1.57
N ALA A 127 -5.18 0.32 -1.08
CA ALA A 127 -5.65 0.50 0.29
C ALA A 127 -4.41 0.60 1.19
N GLU A 128 -4.36 1.60 2.07
CA GLU A 128 -3.28 1.70 3.06
C GLU A 128 -3.16 0.33 3.74
N PRO A 129 -1.94 -0.24 3.81
CA PRO A 129 -1.74 -1.54 4.40
C PRO A 129 -2.19 -1.49 5.86
N THR A 130 -2.83 -2.55 6.33
CA THR A 130 -3.11 -2.69 7.76
C THR A 130 -1.79 -2.71 8.54
N HIS A 131 -1.82 -2.32 9.82
CA HIS A 131 -0.63 -2.37 10.69
C HIS A 131 0.01 -3.76 10.73
N ARG A 132 -0.80 -4.83 10.66
CA ARG A 132 -0.31 -6.21 10.58
C ARG A 132 0.44 -6.48 9.27
N GLN A 133 -0.09 -6.04 8.13
CA GLN A 133 0.58 -6.21 6.84
C GLN A 133 1.90 -5.42 6.78
N LEU A 134 1.94 -4.22 7.36
CA LEU A 134 3.18 -3.45 7.49
C LEU A 134 4.22 -4.22 8.31
N ALA A 135 3.83 -4.73 9.48
CA ALA A 135 4.72 -5.50 10.35
C ALA A 135 5.18 -6.82 9.73
N GLU A 136 4.35 -7.49 8.94
CA GLU A 136 4.74 -8.72 8.23
C GLU A 136 5.70 -8.43 7.06
N TYR A 137 5.46 -7.35 6.32
CA TYR A 137 6.28 -6.99 5.16
C TYR A 137 7.68 -6.51 5.58
N TRP A 138 7.74 -5.67 6.62
CA TRP A 138 8.97 -5.06 7.10
C TRP A 138 9.65 -5.85 8.22
N ALA A 139 9.21 -7.08 8.52
CA ALA A 139 9.78 -7.88 9.59
C ALA A 139 11.30 -8.08 9.35
N PRO A 140 12.16 -7.73 10.33
CA PRO A 140 13.58 -7.97 10.21
C PRO A 140 13.90 -9.46 10.27
N VAL A 141 15.09 -9.81 9.79
CA VAL A 141 15.69 -11.13 10.02
C VAL A 141 16.55 -11.02 11.28
N TRP A 142 16.19 -11.79 12.30
CA TRP A 142 16.93 -11.87 13.56
C TRP A 142 18.09 -12.84 13.43
N TRP A 143 19.31 -12.35 13.63
CA TRP A 143 20.50 -13.18 13.73
C TRP A 143 21.21 -12.83 15.03
N GLN A 144 21.20 -13.79 15.96
CA GLN A 144 21.67 -13.63 17.32
C GLN A 144 22.70 -14.71 17.63
N ASP A 145 23.74 -14.33 18.36
CA ASP A 145 24.69 -15.27 18.94
C ASP A 145 24.14 -15.79 20.28
N THR A 146 24.36 -17.06 20.58
CA THR A 146 23.90 -17.66 21.83
C THR A 146 25.08 -18.21 22.60
N ASP A 147 25.06 -18.00 23.91
CA ASP A 147 26.01 -18.53 24.88
C ASP A 147 26.08 -20.06 24.84
N ASP A 148 27.26 -20.65 25.01
CA ASP A 148 27.43 -22.10 24.94
C ASP A 148 27.16 -22.83 26.27
N HIS A 149 27.19 -22.12 27.40
CA HIS A 149 26.88 -22.68 28.72
C HIS A 149 25.38 -22.66 29.03
N ASN A 150 24.64 -21.64 28.58
CA ASN A 150 23.21 -21.52 28.78
C ASN A 150 22.45 -20.89 27.60
N PHE A 151 22.69 -21.38 26.38
CA PHE A 151 22.00 -20.94 25.14
C PHE A 151 20.47 -20.81 25.23
N ARG A 152 19.82 -21.55 26.14
CA ARG A 152 18.36 -21.46 26.31
C ARG A 152 17.93 -20.10 26.87
N ALA A 153 18.76 -19.47 27.72
CA ALA A 153 18.45 -18.14 28.27
C ALA A 153 18.34 -17.10 27.15
N ASP A 154 19.15 -17.25 26.11
CA ASP A 154 19.21 -16.35 24.96
C ASP A 154 18.08 -16.58 23.95
N TYR A 155 17.26 -17.62 24.12
CA TYR A 155 16.19 -17.88 23.17
C TYR A 155 15.14 -16.78 23.22
N ILE A 156 14.83 -16.23 22.05
CA ILE A 156 13.68 -15.36 21.85
C ILE A 156 12.40 -16.17 22.12
N THR A 157 11.54 -15.70 23.01
CA THR A 157 10.25 -16.34 23.33
C THR A 157 9.19 -15.34 23.80
N ASN A 158 8.01 -15.83 24.19
CA ASN A 158 6.95 -15.00 24.77
C ASN A 158 7.10 -14.89 26.29
N ILE A 159 6.70 -13.75 26.85
CA ILE A 159 6.77 -13.47 28.31
C ILE A 159 6.03 -14.49 29.18
N ASP A 160 4.99 -15.11 28.64
CA ASP A 160 4.11 -16.10 29.28
C ASP A 160 4.35 -17.51 28.73
N PHE A 161 5.59 -17.86 28.38
CA PHE A 161 5.94 -19.16 27.78
C PHE A 161 5.57 -20.36 28.67
N ASP A 162 5.48 -20.16 29.98
CA ASP A 162 5.09 -21.16 30.98
C ASP A 162 3.57 -21.18 31.26
N GLY A 163 2.81 -20.30 30.60
CA GLY A 163 1.36 -20.21 30.70
C GLY A 163 0.85 -19.29 31.80
N ASP A 164 1.71 -18.51 32.45
CA ASP A 164 1.30 -17.47 33.39
C ASP A 164 1.92 -16.08 33.06
N TRP A 165 1.42 -15.02 33.71
CA TRP A 165 1.88 -13.63 33.50
C TRP A 165 2.76 -13.14 34.66
N ASN A 166 3.49 -14.04 35.31
CA ASN A 166 4.39 -13.70 36.41
C ASN A 166 5.83 -13.61 35.89
N PRO A 167 6.32 -12.44 35.46
CA PRO A 167 7.67 -12.33 34.90
C PRO A 167 8.80 -12.51 35.92
N LEU A 168 8.50 -12.87 37.18
CA LEU A 168 9.50 -13.04 38.24
C LEU A 168 9.92 -14.50 38.46
N ASN A 169 9.43 -15.45 37.64
CA ASN A 169 9.75 -16.88 37.74
C ASN A 169 10.23 -17.50 36.42
N ASN A 170 10.37 -16.73 35.34
CA ASN A 170 10.76 -17.16 34.01
C ASN A 170 12.13 -17.83 34.01
N TRP A 171 13.11 -17.30 34.73
CA TRP A 171 14.43 -17.89 34.90
C TRP A 171 14.31 -19.31 35.48
N ASN A 172 13.52 -19.48 36.54
CA ASN A 172 13.35 -20.79 37.18
C ASN A 172 12.58 -21.77 36.27
N ASN A 173 11.73 -21.25 35.38
CA ASN A 173 10.89 -22.03 34.47
C ASN A 173 11.58 -22.33 33.12
N LEU A 174 12.70 -21.68 32.81
CA LEU A 174 13.44 -21.80 31.55
C LEU A 174 13.68 -23.25 31.09
N SER A 175 14.01 -24.16 32.02
CA SER A 175 14.32 -25.57 31.73
C SER A 175 13.11 -26.49 31.72
N GLN A 176 11.95 -26.00 32.16
CA GLN A 176 10.75 -26.81 32.39
C GLN A 176 9.75 -26.73 31.24
N PHE A 177 9.86 -25.72 30.38
CA PHE A 177 8.90 -25.43 29.31
C PHE A 177 9.55 -25.35 27.93
N GLU A 178 8.73 -25.50 26.89
CA GLU A 178 9.15 -25.31 25.50
C GLU A 178 9.20 -23.80 25.19
N LEU A 179 10.33 -23.33 24.66
CA LEU A 179 10.53 -21.93 24.30
C LEU A 179 10.34 -21.78 22.79
N LYS A 180 9.13 -21.41 22.37
CA LYS A 180 8.85 -21.10 20.97
C LYS A 180 9.21 -19.65 20.68
N ALA A 181 9.68 -19.37 19.47
CA ALA A 181 10.03 -18.02 19.07
C ALA A 181 8.78 -17.15 18.86
N TYR A 182 8.74 -16.01 19.53
CA TYR A 182 7.72 -14.97 19.38
C TYR A 182 8.40 -13.61 19.20
N ILE A 183 7.83 -12.78 18.33
CA ILE A 183 8.21 -11.38 18.18
C ILE A 183 6.98 -10.53 18.44
N TYR A 184 7.14 -9.53 19.30
CA TYR A 184 6.14 -8.50 19.53
C TYR A 184 6.33 -7.38 18.50
N TYR A 185 5.22 -6.77 18.08
CA TYR A 185 5.30 -5.61 17.19
C TYR A 185 4.29 -4.54 17.58
N TRP A 186 4.58 -3.31 17.19
CA TRP A 186 3.63 -2.21 17.24
C TRP A 186 3.85 -1.27 16.05
N VAL A 187 2.78 -0.59 15.65
CA VAL A 187 2.83 0.42 14.59
C VAL A 187 2.25 1.71 15.12
N VAL A 188 3.01 2.80 14.99
CA VAL A 188 2.53 4.17 15.20
C VAL A 188 2.79 4.94 13.91
N GLU A 189 1.96 5.93 13.60
CA GLU A 189 2.08 6.63 12.32
C GLU A 189 1.80 8.12 12.41
N THR A 190 2.34 8.84 11.42
CA THR A 190 2.04 10.23 11.11
C THR A 190 1.44 10.30 9.70
N THR A 191 1.14 11.50 9.22
CA THR A 191 0.68 11.70 7.83
C THR A 191 1.72 11.27 6.79
N THR A 192 3.00 11.18 7.15
CA THR A 192 4.10 10.94 6.20
C THR A 192 4.94 9.70 6.49
N HIS A 193 4.86 9.12 7.69
CA HIS A 193 5.70 7.99 8.10
C HIS A 193 4.95 6.97 8.95
N TRP A 194 5.32 5.70 8.79
CA TRP A 194 5.07 4.64 9.76
C TRP A 194 6.33 4.41 10.61
N PHE A 195 6.10 4.13 11.89
CA PHE A 195 7.08 3.75 12.90
C PHE A 195 6.73 2.34 13.36
N ILE A 196 7.48 1.36 12.88
CA ILE A 196 7.21 -0.06 13.11
C ILE A 196 8.25 -0.56 14.10
N GLY A 197 7.82 -0.82 15.32
CA GLY A 197 8.67 -1.40 16.34
C GLY A 197 8.52 -2.91 16.38
N TYR A 198 9.64 -3.59 16.60
CA TYR A 198 9.70 -5.00 16.92
C TYR A 198 10.44 -5.15 18.25
N ALA A 199 9.92 -6.02 19.11
CA ALA A 199 10.59 -6.40 20.33
C ALA A 199 10.70 -7.91 20.43
N ASP A 200 11.89 -8.36 20.78
CA ASP A 200 12.23 -9.71 21.18
C ASP A 200 12.36 -9.78 22.69
N PHE A 201 12.01 -10.93 23.25
CA PHE A 201 12.01 -11.15 24.68
C PHE A 201 12.81 -12.40 24.98
N HIS A 202 13.73 -12.28 25.92
CA HIS A 202 14.50 -13.38 26.47
C HIS A 202 14.01 -13.64 27.90
N PRO A 203 13.87 -14.91 28.34
CA PRO A 203 13.51 -15.23 29.72
C PRO A 203 14.54 -14.75 30.76
N ARG A 204 15.77 -14.45 30.32
CA ARG A 204 16.88 -14.08 31.18
C ARG A 204 17.95 -13.34 30.37
N ASP A 205 18.47 -12.25 30.94
CA ASP A 205 19.77 -11.69 30.56
C ASP A 205 20.86 -12.51 31.27
N TRP A 206 21.74 -13.15 30.49
CA TRP A 206 22.74 -14.11 30.98
C TRP A 206 24.16 -13.72 30.54
N SER A 207 25.12 -13.97 31.43
CA SER A 207 26.54 -13.72 31.19
C SER A 207 27.39 -14.72 31.96
N ASP A 208 28.48 -15.21 31.39
CA ASP A 208 29.46 -16.03 32.11
C ASP A 208 30.42 -15.21 33.00
N ASP A 209 30.31 -13.88 32.97
CA ASP A 209 31.20 -13.02 33.75
C ASP A 209 30.85 -13.05 35.24
N ILE A 210 31.52 -13.95 35.95
CA ILE A 210 31.42 -14.09 37.41
C ILE A 210 31.88 -12.82 38.17
N THR A 211 32.56 -11.89 37.50
CA THR A 211 33.00 -10.62 38.10
C THR A 211 31.94 -9.51 37.98
N ALA A 212 30.92 -9.72 37.15
CA ALA A 212 29.80 -8.80 36.96
C ALA A 212 28.44 -9.49 37.21
N PRO A 213 28.18 -9.98 38.44
CA PRO A 213 26.95 -10.73 38.76
C PRO A 213 25.66 -9.90 38.69
N TRP A 214 25.78 -8.59 38.49
CA TRP A 214 24.64 -7.67 38.36
C TRP A 214 24.17 -7.50 36.91
N ASP A 215 24.97 -7.97 35.96
CA ASP A 215 24.68 -7.89 34.52
C ASP A 215 23.73 -9.03 34.10
N GLN A 216 23.37 -9.92 35.02
CA GLN A 216 22.35 -10.93 34.78
C GLN A 216 21.07 -10.55 35.50
N HIS A 217 19.94 -10.69 34.82
CA HIS A 217 18.64 -10.49 35.44
C HIS A 217 17.52 -11.30 34.82
N GLU A 218 16.41 -11.32 35.55
CA GLU A 218 15.16 -11.91 35.14
C GLU A 218 14.59 -11.15 33.94
N ASN A 219 14.39 -11.87 32.84
CA ASN A 219 13.96 -11.35 31.55
C ASN A 219 14.94 -10.37 30.90
N ASP A 220 14.80 -10.24 29.59
CA ASP A 220 15.37 -9.17 28.81
C ASP A 220 14.44 -8.81 27.65
N MET A 221 14.33 -7.54 27.30
CA MET A 221 13.48 -7.10 26.18
C MET A 221 14.24 -6.14 25.30
N GLU A 222 14.56 -6.63 24.12
CA GLU A 222 15.28 -5.90 23.10
C GLU A 222 14.42 -5.61 21.90
N GLY A 223 15.01 -4.97 20.89
CA GLY A 223 14.22 -4.64 19.73
C GLY A 223 14.89 -3.82 18.66
N CYS A 224 14.06 -3.48 17.67
CA CYS A 224 14.38 -2.42 16.74
C CYS A 224 13.16 -1.59 16.37
N LEU A 225 13.40 -0.36 15.95
CA LEU A 225 12.41 0.54 15.37
C LEU A 225 12.78 0.83 13.92
N LEU A 226 11.87 0.51 13.01
CA LEU A 226 11.94 0.89 11.60
C LEU A 226 11.12 2.16 11.37
N VAL A 227 11.67 3.07 10.57
CA VAL A 227 10.98 4.26 10.07
C VAL A 227 10.79 4.13 8.57
N ILE A 228 9.53 4.16 8.13
CA ILE A 228 9.13 3.96 6.74
C ILE A 228 8.38 5.20 6.24
N GLN A 229 8.83 5.79 5.15
CA GLN A 229 8.16 6.92 4.50
C GLN A 229 6.99 6.43 3.64
N LYS A 230 5.82 7.04 3.80
CA LYS A 230 4.63 6.75 3.00
C LYS A 230 4.75 7.24 1.56
N GLY A 231 4.04 6.59 0.64
CA GLY A 231 3.91 7.02 -0.76
C GLY A 231 4.99 6.50 -1.71
N GLY A 232 5.89 5.60 -1.27
CA GLY A 232 6.89 4.92 -2.10
C GLY A 232 6.45 3.55 -2.64
N GLY A 233 5.14 3.27 -2.70
CA GLY A 233 4.63 1.90 -2.85
C GLY A 233 3.49 1.61 -1.88
N SER A 234 2.87 0.42 -2.02
CA SER A 234 1.89 -0.09 -1.06
C SER A 234 2.45 -0.23 0.36
N TYR A 235 3.79 -0.35 0.51
CA TYR A 235 4.47 -0.51 1.80
C TYR A 235 5.46 0.61 2.11
N GLY A 236 5.45 1.69 1.31
CA GLY A 236 6.35 2.83 1.47
C GLY A 236 7.82 2.52 1.19
N GLN A 237 8.68 3.43 1.67
CA GLN A 237 10.12 3.43 1.44
C GLN A 237 10.86 3.41 2.78
N PHE A 238 11.83 2.51 2.91
CA PHE A 238 12.70 2.44 4.09
C PHE A 238 13.49 3.73 4.28
N VAL A 239 13.56 4.22 5.53
CA VAL A 239 14.33 5.42 5.89
C VAL A 239 15.45 5.10 6.88
N LEU A 240 15.11 4.45 7.99
CA LEU A 240 16.02 4.23 9.12
C LEU A 240 15.62 2.98 9.91
N LEU A 241 16.62 2.33 10.50
CA LEU A 241 16.47 1.33 11.55
C LEU A 241 17.29 1.77 12.78
N ILE A 242 16.68 1.68 13.97
CA ILE A 242 17.34 1.90 15.26
C ILE A 242 17.26 0.59 16.04
N THR A 243 18.38 0.04 16.47
CA THR A 243 18.42 -1.12 17.37
C THR A 243 18.43 -0.68 18.83
N ARG A 244 17.87 -1.52 19.70
CA ARG A 244 18.04 -1.49 21.15
C ARG A 244 18.51 -2.88 21.57
N ALA A 245 19.58 -2.89 22.35
CA ALA A 245 20.19 -4.02 23.02
C ALA A 245 20.58 -3.53 24.42
N HIS A 246 20.46 -4.37 25.44
CA HIS A 246 21.09 -4.21 26.74
C HIS A 246 22.56 -4.61 26.62
N GLU A 247 23.42 -3.93 27.39
CA GLU A 247 24.84 -4.24 27.56
C GLU A 247 25.14 -4.27 29.06
#